data_AF-A0A1I5PDC5-F1
#
_entry.id   AF-A0A1I5PDC5-F1
#
_cell.length_a   1.000
_cell.length_b   1.000
_cell.length_c   1.000
_cell.angle_alpha   90.00
_cell.angle_beta   90.00
_cell.angle_gamma   90.00
#
_symmetry.space_group_name_H-M   'P 1'
#
loop_
_entity.id
_entity.type
_entity.pdbx_description
1 polymer ?
#
loop_
_entity_poly.entity_id
_entity_poly.type
_entity_poly.pdbx_seq_one_letter_code
_entity_poly.pdbx_strand_id
1 'polypeptide(L)'
;MSASRPTSPRDYAAAILAEPSLDRRQLLMGRCPAEWRSQVEEHVRSAFAKVSAYRQHMAGRAEQAREKPPAAQRRDATPKPRRVRKSAPEIGNAAIAKLRNAVGKGGV
;
A
#
# COMPACT_ATOMS: atom_id res chain seq x y z
N MET A 1 29.34 -7.41 5.18
CA MET A 1 28.30 -8.17 4.46
C MET A 1 29.01 -9.25 3.66
N SER A 2 28.97 -10.50 4.14
CA SER A 2 29.63 -11.62 3.47
C SER A 2 28.95 -11.85 2.12
N ALA A 3 29.59 -11.42 1.03
CA ALA A 3 29.11 -11.64 -0.32
C ALA A 3 29.21 -13.14 -0.61
N SER A 4 28.11 -13.86 -0.40
CA SER A 4 27.94 -15.22 -0.89
C SER A 4 28.23 -15.22 -2.39
N ARG A 5 29.14 -16.10 -2.84
CA ARG A 5 29.39 -16.26 -4.28
C ARG A 5 28.05 -16.62 -4.94
N PRO A 6 27.65 -15.93 -6.01
CA PRO A 6 26.41 -16.24 -6.70
C PRO A 6 26.43 -17.69 -7.17
N THR A 7 25.47 -18.47 -6.67
CA THR A 7 25.32 -19.91 -6.94
C THR A 7 24.51 -20.18 -8.20
N SER A 8 23.83 -19.17 -8.74
CA SER A 8 23.04 -19.27 -9.96
C SER A 8 23.16 -18.02 -10.83
N PRO A 9 22.87 -18.12 -12.14
CA PRO A 9 22.77 -16.97 -13.05
C PRO A 9 21.77 -15.91 -12.55
N ARG A 10 20.69 -16.35 -11.91
CA ARG A 10 19.69 -15.47 -11.31
C ARG A 10 20.26 -14.66 -10.15
N ASP A 11 21.02 -15.30 -9.26
CA ASP A 11 21.66 -14.60 -8.13
C ASP A 11 22.72 -13.60 -8.63
N TYR A 12 23.44 -13.97 -9.69
CA TYR A 12 24.39 -13.08 -10.35
C TYR A 12 23.70 -11.85 -10.95
N ALA A 13 22.60 -12.05 -11.67
CA ALA A 13 21.76 -10.97 -12.20
C ALA A 13 21.22 -10.07 -11.08
N ALA A 14 20.78 -10.66 -9.97
CA ALA A 14 20.34 -9.91 -8.80
C ALA A 14 21.46 -9.06 -8.19
N ALA A 15 22.69 -9.59 -8.11
CA ALA A 15 23.86 -8.83 -7.65
C ALA A 15 24.18 -7.64 -8.57
N ILE A 16 24.09 -7.82 -9.89
CA ILE A 16 24.26 -6.72 -10.86
C ILE A 16 23.15 -5.67 -10.67
N LEU A 17 21.90 -6.11 -10.56
CA LEU A 17 20.76 -5.21 -10.38
C LEU A 17 20.79 -4.50 -9.03
N ALA A 18 21.40 -5.08 -8.00
CA ALA A 18 21.60 -4.44 -6.71
C ALA A 18 22.61 -3.28 -6.80
N GLU A 19 23.62 -3.37 -7.67
CA GLU A 19 24.64 -2.33 -7.73
C GLU A 19 24.12 -0.98 -8.25
N PRO A 20 24.44 0.12 -7.54
CA PRO A 20 24.01 1.46 -7.94
C PRO A 20 24.90 2.07 -9.03
N SER A 21 26.22 1.82 -8.98
CA SER A 21 27.18 2.36 -9.95
C SER A 21 27.09 1.61 -11.29
N LEU A 22 27.21 2.35 -12.40
CA LEU A 22 27.25 1.81 -13.75
C LEU A 22 28.58 1.08 -14.00
N ASP A 23 29.70 1.68 -13.59
CA ASP A 23 31.04 1.10 -13.76
C ASP A 23 31.16 -0.26 -13.07
N ARG A 24 30.60 -0.36 -11.85
CA ARG A 24 30.60 -1.63 -11.11
C ARG A 24 29.75 -2.70 -11.77
N ARG A 25 28.62 -2.31 -12.37
CA ARG A 25 27.76 -3.23 -13.14
C ARG A 25 28.45 -3.73 -14.41
N GLN A 26 29.14 -2.85 -15.13
CA GLN A 26 29.94 -3.25 -16.30
C GLN A 26 31.07 -4.19 -15.90
N LEU A 27 31.76 -3.91 -14.78
CA LEU A 27 32.80 -4.79 -14.26
C LEU A 27 32.26 -6.18 -13.90
N LEU A 28 31.09 -6.25 -13.25
CA LEU A 28 30.41 -7.51 -12.96
C LEU A 28 30.03 -8.24 -14.26
N MET A 29 29.59 -7.53 -15.29
CA MET A 29 29.32 -8.17 -16.58
C MET A 29 30.56 -8.64 -17.32
N GLY A 30 31.68 -7.92 -17.20
CA GLY A 30 32.97 -8.37 -17.71
C GLY A 30 33.49 -9.63 -17.01
N ARG A 31 33.15 -9.83 -15.73
CA ARG A 31 33.55 -10.98 -14.90
C ARG A 31 32.54 -12.13 -14.90
N CYS A 32 31.43 -12.00 -15.63
CA CYS A 32 30.43 -13.05 -15.71
C CYS A 32 31.00 -14.26 -16.46
N PRO A 33 30.82 -15.49 -15.94
CA PRO A 33 31.14 -16.71 -16.68
C PRO A 33 30.45 -16.73 -18.05
N ALA A 34 31.14 -17.24 -19.07
CA ALA A 34 30.67 -17.20 -20.45
C ALA A 34 29.37 -18.00 -20.62
N GLU A 35 29.26 -19.14 -19.93
CA GLU A 35 28.08 -20.00 -19.95
C GLU A 35 26.81 -19.33 -19.39
N TRP A 36 26.97 -18.35 -18.50
CA TRP A 36 25.84 -17.68 -17.84
C TRP A 36 25.48 -16.36 -18.49
N ARG A 37 26.35 -15.82 -19.35
CA ARG A 37 26.26 -14.45 -19.85
C ARG A 37 24.91 -14.17 -20.51
N SER A 38 24.44 -15.06 -21.38
CA SER A 38 23.16 -14.90 -22.08
C SER A 38 21.96 -14.83 -21.11
N GLN A 39 21.91 -15.75 -20.14
CA GLN A 39 20.84 -15.80 -19.14
C GLN A 39 20.87 -14.58 -18.22
N VAL A 40 22.07 -14.17 -17.78
CA VAL A 40 22.22 -12.99 -16.92
C VAL A 40 21.82 -11.73 -17.67
N GLU A 41 22.21 -11.56 -18.93
CA GLU A 41 21.81 -10.42 -19.76
C GLU A 41 20.29 -10.35 -19.91
N GLU A 42 19.62 -11.48 -20.15
CA GLU A 42 18.16 -11.55 -20.25
C GLU A 42 17.47 -11.20 -18.92
N HIS A 43 17.96 -11.74 -17.81
CA HIS A 43 17.43 -11.44 -16.47
C HIS A 43 17.62 -9.97 -16.09
N VAL A 44 18.80 -9.40 -16.37
CA VAL A 44 19.05 -7.97 -16.13
C VAL A 44 18.11 -7.13 -17.00
N ARG A 45 18.01 -7.43 -18.30
CA ARG A 45 17.17 -6.69 -19.24
C ARG A 45 15.68 -6.71 -18.85
N SER A 46 15.16 -7.87 -18.51
CA SER A 46 13.74 -8.05 -18.13
C SER A 46 13.41 -7.42 -16.77
N ALA A 47 14.31 -7.52 -15.79
CA ALA A 47 14.05 -7.04 -14.43
C ALA A 47 14.41 -5.56 -14.22
N PHE A 48 15.22 -4.95 -15.09
CA PHE A 48 15.71 -3.57 -14.90
C PHE A 48 14.59 -2.55 -14.75
N ALA A 49 13.58 -2.60 -15.61
CA ALA A 49 12.44 -1.67 -15.56
C ALA A 49 11.71 -1.75 -14.21
N LYS A 50 11.47 -2.98 -13.72
CA LYS A 50 10.82 -3.23 -12.43
C LYS A 50 11.65 -2.71 -11.26
N VAL A 51 12.95 -2.99 -11.25
CA VAL A 51 13.87 -2.53 -10.19
C VAL A 51 14.01 -1.01 -10.20
N SER A 52 14.08 -0.39 -11.38
CA SER A 52 14.13 1.07 -11.54
C SER A 52 12.87 1.73 -10.97
N ALA A 53 11.69 1.25 -11.35
CA ALA A 53 10.42 1.75 -10.82
C ALA A 53 10.32 1.61 -9.29
N TYR A 54 10.77 0.46 -8.75
CA TYR A 54 10.80 0.25 -7.31
C TYR A 54 11.74 1.25 -6.59
N ARG A 55 12.92 1.52 -7.16
CA ARG A 55 13.87 2.50 -6.61
C ARG A 55 13.29 3.92 -6.63
N GLN A 56 12.65 4.32 -7.71
CA GLN A 56 11.97 5.62 -7.82
C GLN A 56 10.87 5.77 -6.78
N HIS A 57 10.03 4.73 -6.62
CA HIS A 57 8.98 4.73 -5.61
C HIS A 57 9.56 4.84 -4.19
N MET A 58 10.63 4.11 -3.87
CA MET A 58 11.29 4.19 -2.56
C MET A 58 11.93 5.56 -2.31
N ALA A 59 12.54 6.17 -3.34
CA ALA A 59 13.09 7.52 -3.26
C ALA A 59 11.98 8.55 -3.00
N GLY A 60 10.89 8.51 -3.75
CA GLY A 60 9.74 9.40 -3.55
C GLY A 60 9.11 9.22 -2.17
N ARG A 61 9.06 8.00 -1.64
CA ARG A 61 8.58 7.77 -0.27
C ARG A 61 9.50 8.37 0.80
N ALA A 62 10.82 8.32 0.58
CA ALA A 62 11.79 8.93 1.47
C ALA A 62 11.72 10.47 1.41
N GLU A 63 11.41 11.05 0.26
CA GLU A 63 11.15 12.47 0.08
C GLU A 63 9.86 12.89 0.81
N GLN A 64 8.76 12.16 0.60
CA GLN A 64 7.50 12.41 1.31
C GLN A 64 7.63 12.28 2.84
N ALA A 65 8.49 11.38 3.33
CA ALA A 65 8.75 11.26 4.76
C ALA A 65 9.51 12.46 5.35
N ARG A 66 10.25 13.21 4.52
CA ARG A 66 10.89 14.47 4.93
C ARG A 66 9.91 15.64 4.89
N GLU A 67 8.90 15.56 4.05
CA GLU A 67 7.83 16.56 4.03
C GLU A 67 6.99 16.47 5.29
N LYS A 68 6.73 17.63 5.91
CA LYS A 68 5.85 17.70 7.08
C LYS A 68 4.46 17.25 6.62
N PRO A 69 3.83 16.24 7.26
CA PRO A 69 2.51 15.80 6.86
C PRO A 69 1.55 17.00 6.87
N PRO A 70 0.64 17.10 5.90
CA PRO A 70 -0.31 18.19 5.85
C PRO A 70 -1.07 18.24 7.17
N ALA A 71 -1.30 19.45 7.70
CA ALA A 71 -1.99 19.63 8.96
C ALA A 71 -3.32 18.85 8.92
N ALA A 72 -3.54 17.99 9.92
CA ALA A 72 -4.75 17.20 10.00
C ALA A 72 -5.97 18.12 9.87
N GLN A 73 -6.92 17.77 9.00
CA GLN A 73 -8.16 18.51 8.87
C GLN A 73 -8.83 18.57 10.24
N ARG A 74 -8.92 19.79 10.81
CA ARG A 74 -9.66 20.00 12.05
C ARG A 74 -11.11 19.69 11.74
N ARG A 75 -11.69 18.72 12.45
CA ARG A 75 -13.13 18.47 12.38
C ARG A 75 -13.85 19.67 13.00
N ASP A 76 -14.22 20.65 12.19
CA ASP A 76 -15.03 21.80 12.63
C ASP A 76 -16.50 21.43 12.91
N ALA A 77 -16.90 20.19 12.65
CA ALA A 77 -18.26 19.74 12.87
C ALA A 77 -18.40 19.01 14.20
N THR A 78 -18.52 19.75 15.31
CA THR A 78 -19.30 19.22 16.43
C THR A 78 -20.75 19.11 15.93
N PRO A 79 -21.39 17.93 15.92
CA PRO A 79 -22.77 17.84 15.50
C PRO A 79 -23.62 18.74 16.40
N LYS A 80 -24.24 19.78 15.82
CA LYS A 80 -25.12 20.67 16.58
C LYS A 80 -26.24 19.83 17.19
N PRO A 81 -26.51 19.92 18.50
CA PRO A 81 -27.59 19.17 19.13
C PRO A 81 -28.91 19.56 18.45
N ARG A 82 -29.53 18.59 17.77
CA ARG A 82 -30.81 18.79 17.10
C ARG A 82 -31.88 18.90 18.19
N ARG A 83 -32.58 20.03 18.30
CA ARG A 83 -33.74 20.15 19.19
C ARG A 83 -34.83 19.22 18.68
N VAL A 84 -34.93 18.04 19.27
CA VAL A 84 -36.06 17.13 19.04
C VAL A 84 -37.19 17.59 19.96
N ARG A 85 -38.31 18.07 19.38
CA ARG A 85 -39.54 18.30 20.13
C ARG A 85 -40.13 16.93 20.48
N LYS A 86 -40.33 16.67 21.77
CA LYS A 86 -41.11 15.49 22.22
C LYS A 86 -42.56 15.74 21.85
N SER A 87 -43.22 14.75 21.25
CA SER A 87 -44.67 14.77 21.07
C SER A 87 -45.37 14.66 22.44
N ALA A 88 -46.63 15.06 22.49
CA ALA A 88 -47.46 14.88 23.69
C ALA A 88 -47.58 13.37 24.03
N PRO A 89 -47.67 13.00 25.33
CA PRO A 89 -47.69 11.61 25.77
C PRO A 89 -48.76 10.75 25.09
N GLU A 90 -49.90 11.35 24.76
CA GLU A 90 -51.06 10.70 24.14
C GLU A 90 -50.71 10.19 22.75
N ILE A 91 -49.94 10.96 21.98
CA ILE A 91 -49.50 10.61 20.62
C ILE A 91 -48.49 9.45 20.69
N GLY A 92 -47.57 9.50 21.65
CA GLY A 92 -46.59 8.44 21.86
C GLY A 92 -47.26 7.11 22.24
N ASN A 93 -48.21 7.16 23.16
CA ASN A 93 -48.96 5.98 23.61
C ASN A 93 -49.80 5.38 22.48
N ALA A 94 -50.46 6.21 21.66
CA ALA A 94 -51.20 5.74 20.48
C ALA A 94 -50.28 5.05 19.46
N ALA A 95 -49.09 5.60 19.21
CA ALA A 95 -48.11 4.98 18.32
C ALA A 95 -47.59 3.65 18.88
N ILE A 96 -47.30 3.57 20.19
CA ILE A 96 -46.88 2.33 20.85
C ILE A 96 -47.99 1.27 20.79
N ALA A 97 -49.25 1.63 21.03
CA ALA A 97 -50.38 0.72 20.91
C ALA A 97 -50.53 0.20 19.47
N LYS A 98 -50.40 1.07 18.47
CA LYS A 98 -50.42 0.69 17.06
C LYS A 98 -49.29 -0.29 16.72
N LEU A 99 -48.09 -0.06 17.22
CA LEU A 99 -46.94 -0.95 17.03
C LEU A 99 -47.17 -2.31 17.70
N ARG A 100 -47.68 -2.34 18.94
CA ARG A 100 -48.02 -3.58 19.64
C ARG A 100 -49.05 -4.40 18.87
N ASN A 101 -50.08 -3.75 18.31
CA ASN A 101 -51.10 -4.41 17.50
C ASN A 101 -50.55 -4.93 16.16
N ALA A 102 -49.61 -4.23 15.55
CA ALA A 102 -48.97 -4.66 14.30
C ALA A 102 -48.03 -5.84 14.53
N VAL A 103 -47.24 -5.82 15.62
CA VAL A 103 -46.33 -6.91 15.97
C VAL A 103 -47.08 -8.15 16.47
N GLY A 104 -48.14 -7.97 17.26
CA GLY A 104 -48.99 -9.08 17.75
C GLY A 104 -49.81 -9.77 16.66
N LYS A 105 -49.97 -9.17 15.47
CA LYS A 105 -50.64 -9.78 14.31
C LYS A 105 -49.70 -10.50 13.33
N GLY A 106 -48.38 -10.39 13.53
CA GLY A 106 -47.36 -11.03 12.68
C GLY A 106 -46.65 -12.22 13.32
N GLY A 107 -47.20 -12.74 14.42
CA GLY A 107 -46.63 -13.84 15.20
C GLY A 107 -47.56 -15.05 15.33
N VAL A 108 -48.10 -15.53 14.20
CA VAL A 108 -48.50 -16.93 13.91
C VAL A 108 -48.30 -17.13 12.41
#